data_AF-A0A2D4SE86-F1
#
_entry.id   AF-A0A2D4SE86-F1
#
_cell.length_a   1.000
_cell.length_b   1.000
_cell.length_c   1.000
_cell.angle_alpha   90.00
_cell.angle_beta   90.00
_cell.angle_gamma   90.00
#
_symmetry.space_group_name_H-M   'P 1'
#
loop_
_entity.id
_entity.type
_entity.pdbx_description
1 polymer ?
#
loop_
_entity_poly.entity_id
_entity_poly.type
_entity_poly.pdbx_seq_one_letter_code
_entity_poly.pdbx_strand_id
1 'polypeptide(L)'
;MIRGLAWAVGIGLVSCIALSLLLTPLINELLHAGLEVAPGPDGEAKLAKIYLLVQLPFYFLLGALTGLLIHRSLRGRRIRAG
;
A
#
# COMPACT_ATOMS: atom_id res chain seq x y z
N MET A 1 11.04 -18.38 9.63
CA MET A 1 10.06 -18.01 8.59
C MET A 1 8.90 -17.20 9.17
N ILE A 2 8.23 -17.68 10.22
CA ILE A 2 7.04 -17.06 10.84
C ILE A 2 7.25 -15.59 11.25
N ARG A 3 8.40 -15.25 11.85
CA ARG A 3 8.71 -13.87 12.25
C ARG A 3 8.79 -12.89 11.06
N GLY A 4 9.39 -13.29 9.94
CA GLY A 4 9.49 -12.41 8.77
C GLY A 4 8.14 -12.12 8.13
N LEU A 5 7.24 -13.11 8.13
CA LEU A 5 5.88 -12.96 7.66
C LEU A 5 5.10 -11.96 8.53
N ALA A 6 5.23 -12.03 9.86
CA ALA A 6 4.59 -11.08 10.77
C ALA A 6 5.03 -9.63 10.51
N TRP A 7 6.33 -9.40 10.27
CA TRP A 7 6.84 -8.08 9.87
C TRP A 7 6.25 -7.60 8.53
N ALA A 8 6.17 -8.49 7.55
CA ALA A 8 5.58 -8.18 6.25
C ALA A 8 4.10 -7.78 6.38
N VAL A 9 3.30 -8.57 7.09
CA VAL A 9 1.87 -8.28 7.30
C VAL A 9 1.69 -6.98 8.07
N GLY A 10 2.44 -6.78 9.16
CA GLY A 10 2.34 -5.57 9.98
C GLY A 10 2.66 -4.30 9.20
N ILE A 11 3.77 -4.30 8.45
CA ILE A 11 4.15 -3.15 7.63
C ILE A 11 3.19 -2.98 6.45
N GLY A 12 2.70 -4.06 5.84
CA GLY A 12 1.66 -4.02 4.80
C GLY A 12 0.40 -3.29 5.26
N LEU A 13 -0.12 -3.61 6.45
CA LEU A 13 -1.29 -2.94 7.01
C LEU A 13 -1.03 -1.45 7.30
N VAL A 14 0.13 -1.12 7.88
CA VAL A 14 0.51 0.28 8.14
C VAL A 14 0.64 1.06 6.82
N SER A 15 1.22 0.44 5.78
CA SER A 15 1.33 1.04 4.46
C SER A 15 -0.03 1.28 3.81
N CYS A 16 -1.01 0.38 3.98
CA CYS A 16 -2.37 0.65 3.52
C CYS A 16 -2.89 1.96 4.11
N ILE A 17 -2.78 2.15 5.43
CA ILE A 17 -3.28 3.37 6.07
C ILE A 17 -2.51 4.60 5.58
N ALA A 18 -1.17 4.54 5.60
CA ALA A 18 -0.32 5.68 5.25
C ALA A 18 -0.48 6.11 3.78
N LEU A 19 -0.41 5.15 2.86
CA LEU A 19 -0.54 5.43 1.42
C LEU A 19 -1.98 5.81 1.07
N SER A 20 -2.98 5.27 1.77
CA SER A 20 -4.36 5.68 1.53
C SER A 20 -4.60 7.15 1.86
N LEU A 21 -3.98 7.68 2.92
CA LEU A 21 -4.10 9.10 3.29
C LEU A 21 -3.29 10.02 2.36
N LEU A 22 -2.15 9.55 1.84
CA LEU A 22 -1.23 10.37 1.05
C LEU A 22 -1.49 10.32 -0.46
N LEU A 23 -1.66 9.11 -1.01
CA LEU A 23 -1.69 8.86 -2.45
C LEU A 23 -3.12 8.80 -3.01
N THR A 24 -4.09 8.27 -2.26
CA THR A 24 -5.49 8.18 -2.76
C THR A 24 -6.06 9.53 -3.21
N PRO A 25 -5.92 10.65 -2.46
CA PRO A 25 -6.45 11.93 -2.94
C PRO A 25 -5.80 12.37 -4.26
N LEU A 26 -4.47 12.25 -4.34
CA LEU A 26 -3.70 12.60 -5.54
C LEU A 26 -4.07 11.72 -6.75
N ILE A 27 -4.24 10.41 -6.54
CA ILE A 27 -4.63 9.48 -7.61
C ILE A 27 -6.07 9.76 -8.03
N ASN A 28 -6.98 10.04 -7.10
CA ASN A 28 -8.38 10.35 -7.43
C ASN A 28 -8.49 11.63 -8.26
N GLU A 29 -7.73 12.68 -7.93
CA GLU A 29 -7.64 13.89 -8.75
C GLU A 29 -7.12 13.58 -10.16
N LEU A 30 -6.07 12.77 -10.27
CA LEU A 30 -5.52 12.36 -11.57
C LEU A 30 -6.52 11.53 -12.39
N LEU A 31 -7.29 10.66 -11.73
CA LEU A 31 -8.34 9.86 -12.38
C LEU A 31 -9.52 10.73 -12.84
N HIS A 32 -9.90 11.74 -12.06
CA HIS A 32 -10.90 12.73 -12.50
C HIS A 32 -10.42 13.52 -13.71
N ALA A 33 -9.17 14.00 -13.69
CA ALA A 33 -8.60 14.80 -14.75
C ALA A 33 -8.27 14.01 -16.04
N GLY A 34 -7.76 12.78 -15.91
CA GLY A 34 -7.24 12.01 -17.04
C GLY A 34 -8.18 10.93 -17.60
N LEU A 35 -9.13 10.45 -16.81
CA LEU A 35 -10.08 9.38 -17.20
C LEU A 35 -11.52 9.89 -17.29
N GLU A 36 -11.72 11.22 -17.24
CA GLU A 36 -13.01 11.90 -17.29
C GLU A 36 -14.05 11.25 -16.36
N VAL A 37 -13.61 10.83 -15.16
CA VAL A 37 -14.55 10.29 -14.18
C VAL A 37 -15.44 11.44 -13.75
N ALA A 38 -16.67 11.49 -14.27
CA ALA A 38 -17.60 12.56 -13.99
C ALA A 38 -17.86 12.65 -12.46
N PRO A 39 -17.79 13.85 -11.86
CA PRO A 39 -18.13 14.03 -10.46
C PRO A 39 -19.61 13.69 -10.26
N GLY A 40 -19.89 12.84 -9.28
CA GLY A 40 -21.24 12.33 -9.02
C GLY A 40 -21.21 10.93 -8.41
N PRO A 41 -22.36 10.42 -7.95
CA PRO A 41 -22.45 9.15 -7.23
C PRO A 41 -21.87 7.96 -8.02
N ASP A 42 -22.04 7.94 -9.34
CA ASP A 42 -21.50 6.89 -10.21
C ASP A 42 -19.97 6.97 -10.34
N GLY A 43 -19.43 8.19 -10.40
CA GLY A 43 -17.98 8.44 -10.44
C GLY A 43 -17.30 8.06 -9.13
N GLU A 44 -17.90 8.45 -8.01
CA GLU A 44 -17.42 8.06 -6.67
C GLU A 44 -17.48 6.54 -6.46
N ALA A 45 -18.54 5.88 -6.91
CA ALA A 45 -18.64 4.43 -6.87
C ALA A 45 -17.55 3.75 -7.71
N LYS A 46 -17.20 4.32 -8.87
CA LYS A 46 -16.09 3.84 -9.71
C LYS A 46 -14.73 4.02 -9.03
N LEU A 47 -14.49 5.18 -8.41
CA LEU A 47 -13.26 5.43 -7.65
C LEU A 47 -13.14 4.51 -6.44
N ALA A 48 -14.23 4.28 -5.71
CA ALA A 48 -14.26 3.34 -4.60
C ALA A 48 -13.92 1.90 -5.04
N LYS A 49 -14.44 1.46 -6.20
CA LYS A 49 -14.07 0.16 -6.80
C LYS A 49 -12.59 0.10 -7.16
N ILE A 50 -12.05 1.15 -7.80
CA ILE A 50 -10.62 1.21 -8.16
C ILE A 50 -9.75 1.19 -6.89
N TYR A 51 -10.15 1.93 -5.86
CA TYR A 51 -9.45 1.94 -4.59
C TYR A 51 -9.41 0.55 -3.94
N LEU A 52 -10.56 -0.13 -3.82
CA LEU A 52 -10.65 -1.43 -3.16
C LEU A 52 -9.97 -2.56 -3.97
N LEU A 53 -10.10 -2.57 -5.29
CA LEU A 53 -9.62 -3.67 -6.13
C LEU A 53 -8.18 -3.48 -6.61
N VAL A 54 -7.69 -2.24 -6.68
CA VAL A 54 -6.37 -1.94 -7.25
C VAL A 54 -5.47 -1.25 -6.23
N GLN A 55 -5.88 -0.11 -5.67
CA GLN A 55 -5.00 0.68 -4.80
C GLN A 55 -4.69 -0.03 -3.49
N LEU A 56 -5.70 -0.53 -2.78
CA LEU A 56 -5.54 -1.16 -1.47
C LEU A 56 -4.66 -2.43 -1.52
N PRO A 57 -4.87 -3.37 -2.46
CA PRO A 57 -3.96 -4.52 -2.61
C PRO A 57 -2.54 -4.10 -2.99
N PHE A 58 -2.40 -3.07 -3.84
CA PHE A 58 -1.10 -2.56 -4.24
C PHE A 58 -0.33 -1.92 -3.07
N TYR A 59 -1.00 -1.11 -2.25
CA TYR A 59 -0.42 -0.53 -1.04
C TYR A 59 0.01 -1.61 -0.04
N PHE A 60 -0.82 -2.62 0.15
CA PHE A 60 -0.48 -3.76 0.99
C PHE A 60 0.76 -4.49 0.48
N LEU A 61 0.82 -4.77 -0.83
CA LEU A 61 1.94 -5.48 -1.45
C LEU A 61 3.25 -4.71 -1.30
N LEU A 62 3.25 -3.39 -1.57
CA LEU A 62 4.41 -2.52 -1.38
C LEU A 62 4.90 -2.51 0.07
N GLY A 63 3.97 -2.38 1.03
CA GLY A 63 4.32 -2.43 2.44
C GLY A 63 4.86 -3.79 2.87
N ALA A 64 4.22 -4.88 2.43
CA ALA A 64 4.64 -6.23 2.77
C ALA A 64 6.03 -6.58 2.20
N LEU A 65 6.31 -6.21 0.96
CA LEU A 65 7.64 -6.35 0.35
C LEU A 65 8.68 -5.54 1.13
N THR A 66 8.36 -4.30 1.48
CA THR A 66 9.24 -3.44 2.28
C THR A 66 9.51 -4.07 3.66
N GLY A 67 8.50 -4.62 4.31
CA GLY A 67 8.65 -5.31 5.60
C GLY A 67 9.52 -6.56 5.53
N LEU A 68 9.45 -7.33 4.44
CA LEU A 68 10.37 -8.45 4.20
C LEU A 68 11.82 -7.98 4.02
N LEU A 69 12.03 -6.89 3.27
CA LEU A 69 13.37 -6.32 3.06
C LEU A 69 13.97 -5.79 4.36
N ILE A 70 13.18 -5.07 5.18
CA ILE A 70 13.60 -4.58 6.49
C ILE A 70 13.98 -5.75 7.40
N HIS A 71 13.12 -6.78 7.49
CA HIS A 71 13.40 -7.94 8.32
C HIS A 71 14.70 -8.65 7.90
N ARG A 72 14.94 -8.82 6.60
CA ARG A 72 16.17 -9.42 6.06
C ARG A 72 17.40 -8.57 6.39
N SER A 73 17.31 -7.24 6.22
CA SER A 73 18.40 -6.31 6.53
C SER A 73 18.78 -6.36 8.01
N LEU A 74 17.80 -6.30 8.91
CA LEU A 74 18.03 -6.36 10.35
C LEU A 74 18.64 -7.70 10.79
N ARG A 75 18.19 -8.82 10.21
CA ARG A 75 18.76 -10.13 10.49
C ARG A 75 20.21 -10.24 10.00
N GLY A 76 20.52 -9.69 8.82
CA GLY A 76 21.87 -9.66 8.26
C GLY A 76 22.86 -8.84 9.10
N ARG A 77 22.42 -7.70 9.67
CA ARG A 77 23.25 -6.90 10.59
C ARG A 77 23.51 -7.61 11.91
N ARG A 78 22.54 -8.36 12.43
CA ARG A 78 22.70 -9.13 13.67
C ARG A 78 23.75 -10.25 13.55
N ILE A 79 23.90 -10.84 12.37
CA ILE A 79 24.89 -11.92 12.12
C ILE A 79 26.31 -11.36 11.97
N ARG A 80 26.48 -10.10 11.54
CA ARG A 80 27.81 -9.48 11.39
C ARG A 80 28.34 -8.82 12.68
N ALA A 81 27.49 -8.68 13.70
CA ALA A 81 27.81 -7.97 14.94
C ALA A 81 27.99 -8.90 16.15
N GLY A 82 27.94 -10.22 15.96
CA GLY A 82 28.23 -11.25 16.97
C GLY A 82 29.18 -12.28 16.40
#